data_AF-A0A356X6B3-F1
#
_entry.id   AF-A0A356X6B3-F1
#
_cell.length_a   1.000
_cell.length_b   1.000
_cell.length_c   1.000
_cell.angle_alpha   90.00
_cell.angle_beta   90.00
_cell.angle_gamma   90.00
#
_symmetry.space_group_name_H-M   'P 1'
#
loop_
_entity.id
_entity.type
_entity.pdbx_description
1 polymer ?
#
loop_
_entity_poly.entity_id
_entity_poly.type
_entity_poly.pdbx_seq_one_letter_code
_entity_poly.pdbx_strand_id
1 'polypeptide(L)'
;MQPSRKFEDLVELVKILRKECPWDRKQTHHSIKDNLIEEAYEAIDALDNNDFDEFKKELGDLLLHVVFHSRMATENETFDIG
;
A
#
# COMPACT_ATOMS: atom_id res chain seq x y z
N MET A 1 3.93 -8.91 -17.46
CA MET A 1 5.14 -8.61 -16.68
C MET A 1 5.33 -9.76 -15.70
N GLN A 2 6.51 -10.38 -15.61
CA GLN A 2 6.79 -11.37 -14.57
C GLN A 2 7.00 -10.60 -13.26
N PRO A 3 6.28 -10.90 -12.16
CA PRO A 3 6.48 -10.19 -10.90
C PRO A 3 7.85 -10.57 -10.32
N SER A 4 8.74 -9.59 -10.11
CA SER A 4 9.93 -9.80 -9.28
C SER A 4 9.61 -9.45 -7.83
N ARG A 5 10.38 -9.99 -6.88
CA ARG A 5 10.21 -9.72 -5.44
C ARG A 5 10.94 -8.45 -4.98
N LYS A 6 11.21 -7.54 -5.89
CA LYS A 6 11.91 -6.29 -5.61
C LYS A 6 10.92 -5.23 -5.14
N PHE A 7 11.37 -4.35 -4.26
CA PHE A 7 10.55 -3.25 -3.78
C PHE A 7 10.16 -2.29 -4.91
N GLU A 8 11.06 -2.06 -5.85
CA GLU A 8 10.84 -1.18 -7.01
C GLU A 8 9.70 -1.68 -7.91
N ASP A 9 9.49 -2.99 -7.99
CA ASP A 9 8.38 -3.57 -8.75
C ASP A 9 7.02 -3.25 -8.12
N LEU A 10 6.94 -3.21 -6.78
CA LEU A 10 5.73 -2.77 -6.08
C LEU A 10 5.44 -1.29 -6.36
N VAL A 11 6.47 -0.44 -6.31
CA VAL A 11 6.35 0.99 -6.62
C VAL A 11 5.86 1.21 -8.05
N GLU A 12 6.46 0.51 -9.02
CA GLU A 12 6.02 0.60 -10.41
C GLU A 12 4.63 -0.01 -10.63
N LEU A 13 4.29 -1.10 -9.95
CA LEU A 13 2.96 -1.71 -10.02
C LEU A 13 1.89 -0.74 -9.54
N VAL A 14 2.07 -0.09 -8.38
CA VAL A 14 1.10 0.89 -7.86
C VAL A 14 0.93 2.07 -8.81
N LYS A 15 2.02 2.53 -9.43
CA LYS A 15 1.97 3.56 -10.48
C LYS A 15 1.14 3.10 -11.69
N ILE A 16 1.34 1.86 -12.15
CA ILE A 16 0.54 1.28 -13.25
C ILE A 16 -0.92 1.18 -12.84
N LEU A 17 -1.22 0.68 -11.64
CA LEU A 17 -2.58 0.53 -11.14
C LEU A 17 -3.31 1.87 -11.05
N ARG A 18 -2.70 2.90 -10.46
CA ARG A 18 -3.30 4.25 -10.44
C ARG A 18 -3.52 4.83 -11.83
N LYS A 19 -2.70 4.43 -12.81
CA LYS A 19 -2.88 4.82 -14.21
C LYS A 19 -4.00 4.03 -14.89
N GLU A 20 -4.08 2.71 -14.73
CA GLU A 20 -4.93 1.85 -15.57
C GLU A 20 -6.25 1.46 -14.88
N CYS A 21 -6.30 1.41 -13.55
CA CYS A 21 -7.49 1.05 -12.77
C CYS A 21 -8.30 2.30 -12.38
N PRO A 22 -9.58 2.41 -12.80
CA PRO A 22 -10.43 3.55 -12.46
C PRO A 22 -10.66 3.73 -10.96
N TRP A 23 -10.71 2.63 -10.20
CA TRP A 23 -10.91 2.69 -8.76
C TRP A 23 -9.66 3.20 -8.04
N ASP A 24 -8.47 2.77 -8.45
CA ASP A 24 -7.22 3.25 -7.84
C ASP A 24 -7.00 4.73 -8.16
N ARG A 25 -7.25 5.13 -9.41
CA ARG A 25 -7.06 6.51 -9.88
C ARG A 25 -7.89 7.53 -9.09
N LYS A 26 -9.12 7.18 -8.71
CA LYS A 26 -10.03 8.08 -7.98
C LYS A 26 -9.71 8.24 -6.50
N GLN A 27 -8.82 7.40 -5.94
CA GLN A 27 -8.48 7.48 -4.52
C GLN A 27 -7.68 8.75 -4.22
N THR A 28 -7.90 9.25 -3.01
CA THR A 28 -7.20 10.39 -2.41
C THR A 28 -6.64 9.96 -1.05
N HIS A 29 -5.71 10.72 -0.47
CA HIS A 29 -5.24 10.46 0.89
C HIS A 29 -6.38 10.32 1.90
N HIS A 30 -7.46 11.10 1.74
CA HIS A 30 -8.59 11.07 2.67
C HIS A 30 -9.51 9.87 2.48
N SER A 31 -9.61 9.31 1.26
CA SER A 31 -10.55 8.21 0.98
C SER A 31 -10.03 6.86 1.45
N ILE A 32 -8.72 6.72 1.64
CA ILE A 32 -8.08 5.45 2.04
C ILE A 32 -7.27 5.54 3.34
N LYS A 33 -7.28 6.69 4.03
CA LYS A 33 -6.55 6.85 5.31
C LYS A 33 -7.03 5.87 6.38
N ASP A 34 -8.31 5.50 6.35
CA ASP A 34 -8.91 4.62 7.34
C ASP A 34 -8.45 3.17 7.10
N ASN A 35 -8.28 2.77 5.83
CA ASN A 35 -7.67 1.48 5.49
C ASN A 35 -6.24 1.39 6.04
N LEU A 36 -5.42 2.44 5.91
CA LEU A 36 -4.05 2.42 6.48
C LEU A 36 -4.05 2.15 8.00
N ILE A 37 -5.04 2.67 8.72
CA ILE A 37 -5.19 2.41 10.16
C ILE A 37 -5.69 0.99 10.40
N GLU A 38 -6.66 0.52 9.62
CA GLU A 38 -7.22 -0.84 9.66
C GLU A 38 -6.12 -1.90 9.51
N GLU A 39 -5.30 -1.82 8.45
CA GLU A 39 -4.18 -2.76 8.21
C GLU A 39 -3.18 -2.77 9.37
N ALA A 40 -2.95 -1.61 10.01
CA ALA A 40 -2.06 -1.52 11.16
C ALA A 40 -2.66 -2.21 12.40
N TYR A 41 -3.98 -2.12 12.61
CA TYR A 41 -4.66 -2.86 13.66
C TYR A 41 -4.70 -4.36 13.38
N GLU A 42 -4.98 -4.76 12.15
CA GLU A 42 -5.01 -6.18 11.74
C GLU A 42 -3.63 -6.82 11.88
N ALA A 43 -2.55 -6.12 11.52
CA ALA A 43 -1.19 -6.58 11.75
C ALA A 43 -0.88 -6.81 13.24
N ILE A 44 -1.33 -5.91 14.12
CA ILE A 44 -1.14 -6.06 15.56
C ILE A 44 -2.00 -7.20 16.13
N ASP A 45 -3.25 -7.32 15.70
CA ASP A 45 -4.13 -8.41 16.13
C ASP A 45 -3.58 -9.79 15.72
N ALA A 46 -3.09 -9.91 14.48
CA ALA A 46 -2.43 -11.12 14.01
C ALA A 46 -1.18 -11.46 14.84
N LEU A 47 -0.38 -10.45 15.20
CA LEU A 47 0.78 -10.62 16.06
C LEU A 47 0.39 -11.09 17.47
N ASP A 48 -0.61 -10.47 18.09
CA ASP A 48 -1.10 -10.83 19.42
C ASP A 48 -1.68 -12.25 19.46
N ASN A 49 -2.29 -12.70 18.36
CA ASN A 49 -2.81 -14.05 18.18
C ASN A 49 -1.75 -15.09 17.76
N ASN A 50 -0.49 -14.69 17.58
CA ASN A 50 0.60 -15.52 17.05
C ASN A 50 0.31 -16.12 15.66
N ASP A 51 -0.54 -15.47 14.88
CA ASP A 51 -0.82 -15.85 13.49
C ASP A 51 0.19 -15.16 12.56
N PHE A 52 1.34 -15.80 12.36
CA PHE A 52 2.41 -15.23 11.55
C PHE A 52 2.13 -15.24 10.04
N ASP A 53 1.20 -16.07 9.59
CA ASP A 53 0.80 -16.08 8.18
C ASP A 53 -0.06 -14.85 7.88
N GLU A 54 -1.03 -14.54 8.75
CA GLU A 54 -1.83 -13.32 8.65
C GLU A 54 -0.97 -12.08 8.91
N PHE A 55 -0.11 -12.10 9.93
CA PHE A 55 0.77 -10.96 10.23
C PHE A 55 1.64 -10.57 9.02
N LYS A 56 2.17 -11.56 8.30
CA LYS A 56 2.94 -11.32 7.08
C LYS A 56 2.08 -10.72 5.96
N LYS A 57 0.81 -11.13 5.84
CA LYS A 57 -0.13 -10.59 4.87
C LYS A 57 -0.41 -9.11 5.16
N GLU A 58 -0.76 -8.79 6.41
CA GLU A 58 -1.13 -7.41 6.77
C GLU A 58 0.07 -6.46 6.75
N LEU A 59 1.28 -6.94 7.02
CA LEU A 59 2.50 -6.15 6.77
C LEU A 59 2.68 -5.83 5.28
N GLY A 60 2.25 -6.72 4.39
CA GLY A 60 2.25 -6.50 2.94
C GLY A 60 1.21 -5.46 2.52
N ASP A 61 0.00 -5.56 3.06
CA ASP A 61 -1.09 -4.63 2.77
C ASP A 61 -0.80 -3.23 3.36
N LEU A 62 -0.25 -3.17 4.57
CA LEU A 62 0.26 -1.92 5.16
C LEU A 62 1.35 -1.28 4.28
N LEU A 63 2.30 -2.07 3.77
CA LEU A 63 3.33 -1.59 2.85
C LEU A 63 2.72 -1.08 1.53
N LEU A 64 1.75 -1.79 0.99
CA LEU A 64 1.01 -1.35 -0.20
C LEU A 64 0.38 0.03 0.03
N HIS A 65 -0.28 0.23 1.17
CA HIS A 65 -0.89 1.52 1.52
C HIS A 65 0.17 2.63 1.66
N VAL A 66 1.33 2.37 2.26
CA VAL A 66 2.45 3.34 2.30
C VAL A 66 2.88 3.75 0.89
N VAL A 67 3.12 2.78 0.00
CA VAL A 67 3.50 3.05 -1.40
C VAL A 67 2.40 3.82 -2.14
N PHE A 68 1.14 3.48 -1.89
CA PHE A 68 -0.01 4.11 -2.52
C PHE A 68 -0.18 5.58 -2.09
N HIS A 69 0.01 5.89 -0.81
CA HIS A 69 0.07 7.26 -0.32
C HIS A 69 1.26 8.02 -0.92
N SER A 70 2.47 7.46 -0.91
CA SER A 70 3.64 8.13 -1.51
C SER A 70 3.46 8.39 -3.00
N ARG A 71 2.81 7.47 -3.74
CA ARG A 71 2.50 7.68 -5.16
C ARG A 71 1.55 8.86 -5.38
N MET A 72 0.50 9.00 -4.56
CA MET A 72 -0.38 10.16 -4.60
C MET A 72 0.35 11.46 -4.25
N ALA A 73 1.30 11.42 -3.31
CA ALA A 73 2.10 12.59 -2.96
C ALA A 73 3.05 13.01 -4.10
N THR A 74 3.62 12.04 -4.82
CA THR A 74 4.44 12.30 -6.01
C THR A 74 3.61 12.90 -7.14
N GLU A 75 2.37 12.42 -7.34
CA GLU A 75 1.42 12.99 -8.32
C GLU A 75 1.06 14.46 -8.02
N ASN A 76 1.12 14.85 -6.74
CA ASN A 76 0.85 16.21 -6.28
C ASN A 76 2.13 17.01 -5.97
N GLU A 77 3.30 16.55 -6.46
CA GLU A 77 4.60 17.23 -6.30
C GLU A 77 4.94 17.60 -4.83
N THR A 78 4.47 16.81 -3.86
CA THR A 78 4.63 17.12 -2.43
C THR A 78 5.80 16.36 -1.80
N PHE A 79 5.88 15.05 -2.01
CA PHE A 79 7.00 14.18 -1.61
C PHE A 79 7.00 12.87 -2.40
N ASP A 80 8.08 12.10 -2.28
CA ASP A 80 8.19 10.74 -2.80
C ASP A 80 8.50 9.74 -1.69
N ILE A 81 8.68 8.47 -2.06
CA ILE A 81 8.89 7.38 -1.10
C ILE A 81 10.34 7.27 -0.59
N GLY A 82 11.27 8.06 -1.14
CA GLY A 82 12.72 7.91 -0.92
C GLY A 82 13.40 6.96 -1.90
#